data_AF-A0A7X1KPI2-F1
#
_entry.id   AF-A0A7X1KPI2-F1
#
_cell.length_a   1.000
_cell.length_b   1.000
_cell.length_c   1.000
_cell.angle_alpha   90.00
_cell.angle_beta   90.00
_cell.angle_gamma   90.00
#
_symmetry.space_group_name_H-M   'P 1'
#
loop_
_entity.id
_entity.type
_entity.pdbx_description
1 polymer ?
#
loop_
_entity_poly.entity_id
_entity_poly.type
_entity_poly.pdbx_seq_one_letter_code
_entity_poly.pdbx_strand_id
1 'polypeptide(L)'
;MVPSGFDAPLGVHHKAIGRWLAERDGSAERITRGEARRYIETEFDKAVRAELSKVQLADLRVVALTGEDHGPPAIALICDNVGEIELGWITKANVLANALDGVVAPVGWRAAAYRALEQLLGYALPVFGFEEFMDEMSMWMWDGATDDADAIRFMGEFHGLDDIEEMTLPSHLRARRPDYMTRKPAPLKDMPPSLRDRLRRLRETCKALNAVADTTSAWRHDREALSYYLPHYEDGSCTLPLTLVPFDQFGQQLDEIADHAMQTNFYDIVGLTTIEEPARLDAWFESLRLGAEFIAAAQDLIDHNPMKDQR
;
A
#
# COMPACT_ATOMS: atom_id res chain seq x y z
N MET A 1 -15.03 20.98 41.28
CA MET A 1 -13.73 20.37 40.91
C MET A 1 -13.81 20.07 39.42
N VAL A 2 -13.20 20.90 38.58
CA VAL A 2 -13.19 20.68 37.12
C VAL A 2 -12.22 19.51 36.86
N PRO A 3 -12.62 18.47 36.10
CA PRO A 3 -11.73 17.34 35.82
C PRO A 3 -10.43 17.85 35.17
N SER A 4 -9.29 17.35 35.64
CA SER A 4 -7.93 17.71 35.21
C SER A 4 -7.65 17.53 33.71
N GLY A 5 -8.59 16.97 32.94
CA GLY A 5 -8.52 16.89 31.47
C GLY A 5 -9.04 18.12 30.72
N PHE A 6 -9.82 19.02 31.35
CA PHE A 6 -10.43 20.16 30.64
C PHE A 6 -9.47 21.33 30.35
N ASP A 7 -8.34 21.39 31.06
CA ASP A 7 -7.39 22.52 30.97
C ASP A 7 -5.98 22.11 30.52
N ALA A 8 -5.81 20.86 30.06
CA ALA A 8 -4.54 20.41 29.50
C ALA A 8 -4.19 21.26 28.26
N PRO A 9 -2.91 21.68 28.10
CA PRO A 9 -2.51 22.45 26.94
C PRO A 9 -2.73 21.66 25.64
N LEU A 10 -3.07 22.38 24.57
CA LEU A 10 -3.07 21.82 23.22
C LEU A 10 -1.66 21.33 22.88
N GLY A 11 -1.57 20.11 22.34
CA GLY A 11 -0.31 19.57 21.83
C GLY A 11 0.23 20.42 20.68
N VAL A 12 1.51 20.24 20.34
CA VAL A 12 2.12 20.99 19.23
C VAL A 12 1.40 20.69 17.91
N HIS A 13 1.01 19.44 17.69
CA HIS A 13 0.21 19.02 16.53
C HIS A 13 -1.18 19.69 16.51
N HIS A 14 -1.90 19.75 17.63
CA HIS A 14 -3.19 20.47 17.71
C HIS A 14 -3.02 21.94 17.37
N LYS A 15 -1.94 22.59 17.81
CA LYS A 15 -1.68 24.00 17.47
C LYS A 15 -1.39 24.20 15.99
N ALA A 16 -0.63 23.30 15.36
CA ALA A 16 -0.33 23.36 13.93
C ALA A 16 -1.61 23.17 13.08
N ILE A 17 -2.36 22.10 13.33
CA ILE A 17 -3.62 21.80 12.63
C ILE A 17 -4.68 22.87 12.93
N GLY A 18 -4.77 23.34 14.18
CA GLY A 18 -5.71 24.38 14.56
C GLY A 18 -5.45 25.72 13.88
N ARG A 19 -4.18 26.09 13.63
CA ARG A 19 -3.84 27.26 12.82
C ARG A 19 -4.31 27.11 11.39
N TRP A 20 -4.06 25.95 10.78
CA TRP A 20 -4.55 25.64 9.43
C TRP A 20 -6.08 25.71 9.34
N LEU A 21 -6.82 25.20 10.34
CA LEU A 21 -8.28 25.33 10.37
C LEU A 21 -8.73 26.79 10.52
N ALA A 22 -8.09 27.54 11.43
CA ALA A 22 -8.44 28.95 11.67
C ALA A 22 -8.17 29.86 10.46
N GLU A 23 -7.22 29.52 9.59
CA GLU A 23 -6.98 30.23 8.33
C GLU A 23 -8.12 30.01 7.30
N ARG A 24 -8.88 28.92 7.44
CA ARG A 24 -10.01 28.56 6.55
C ARG A 24 -11.36 28.99 7.10
N ASP A 25 -11.53 28.83 8.41
CA ASP A 25 -12.75 29.20 9.13
C ASP A 25 -12.56 30.62 9.67
N GLY A 26 -13.02 31.62 8.91
CA GLY A 26 -12.92 33.04 9.27
C GLY A 26 -13.74 33.46 10.50
N SER A 27 -14.27 32.49 11.26
CA SER A 27 -15.05 32.71 12.47
C SER A 27 -14.15 32.85 13.70
N ALA A 28 -14.20 34.01 14.34
CA ALA A 28 -13.44 34.29 15.57
C ALA A 28 -14.25 33.94 16.83
N GLU A 29 -14.82 32.74 16.90
CA GLU A 29 -15.59 32.31 18.06
C GLU A 29 -14.67 31.93 19.24
N ARG A 30 -15.00 32.42 20.44
CA ARG A 30 -14.23 32.12 21.65
C ARG A 30 -14.71 30.81 22.24
N ILE A 31 -13.96 29.75 22.00
CA ILE A 31 -14.21 28.41 22.54
C ILE A 31 -13.21 28.05 23.65
N THR A 32 -13.58 27.12 24.52
CA THR A 32 -12.68 26.54 25.52
C THR A 32 -11.60 25.67 24.87
N ARG A 33 -10.53 25.34 25.60
CA ARG A 33 -9.46 24.47 25.08
C ARG A 33 -9.94 23.07 24.72
N GLY A 34 -10.83 22.50 25.53
CA GLY A 34 -11.43 21.18 25.27
C GLY A 34 -12.29 21.19 24.00
N GLU A 35 -13.07 22.26 23.80
CA GLU A 35 -13.85 22.46 22.57
C GLU A 35 -12.94 22.65 21.36
N ALA A 36 -11.86 23.44 21.48
CA ALA A 36 -10.88 23.60 20.42
C ALA A 36 -10.24 22.28 20.01
N ARG A 37 -9.80 21.46 20.99
CA ARG A 37 -9.25 20.13 20.71
C ARG A 37 -10.22 19.27 19.91
N ARG A 38 -11.47 19.15 20.38
CA ARG A 38 -12.49 18.33 19.72
C ARG A 38 -12.84 18.85 18.33
N TYR A 39 -12.95 20.17 18.17
CA TYR A 39 -13.19 20.79 16.87
C TYR A 39 -12.05 20.48 15.89
N ILE A 40 -10.79 20.64 16.33
CA ILE A 40 -9.60 20.36 15.51
C ILE A 40 -9.57 18.90 15.07
N GLU A 41 -9.76 17.97 15.99
CA GLU A 41 -9.79 16.53 15.70
C GLU A 41 -10.92 16.16 14.74
N THR A 42 -12.11 16.71 14.96
CA THR A 42 -13.31 16.40 14.15
C THR A 42 -13.17 16.93 12.73
N GLU A 43 -12.79 18.19 12.55
CA GLU A 43 -12.69 18.77 11.21
C GLU A 43 -11.49 18.24 10.43
N PHE A 44 -10.38 17.91 11.11
CA PHE A 44 -9.24 17.25 10.45
C PHE A 44 -9.59 15.82 10.00
N ASP A 45 -10.19 15.00 10.87
CA ASP A 45 -10.63 13.63 10.53
C ASP A 45 -11.65 13.66 9.38
N LYS A 46 -12.60 14.60 9.41
CA LYS A 46 -13.57 14.80 8.33
C LYS A 46 -12.90 15.18 7.01
N ALA A 47 -11.90 16.06 7.02
CA ALA A 47 -11.15 16.42 5.81
C ALA A 47 -10.39 15.22 5.24
N VAL A 48 -9.71 14.44 6.09
CA VAL A 48 -9.02 13.21 5.69
C VAL A 48 -9.99 12.19 5.09
N ARG A 49 -11.12 11.93 5.77
CA ARG A 49 -12.15 10.99 5.28
C ARG A 49 -12.74 11.43 3.95
N ALA A 50 -12.90 12.74 3.72
CA ALA A 50 -13.42 13.24 2.45
C ALA A 50 -12.50 12.80 1.28
N GLU A 51 -11.19 12.93 1.44
CA GLU A 51 -10.22 12.50 0.42
C GLU A 51 -10.14 10.98 0.28
N LEU A 52 -10.10 10.25 1.40
CA LEU A 52 -9.95 8.80 1.40
C LEU A 52 -11.25 8.02 1.13
N SER A 53 -12.41 8.67 1.11
CA SER A 53 -13.72 8.02 0.90
C SER A 53 -13.87 7.19 -0.39
N LYS A 54 -13.00 7.46 -1.38
CA LYS A 54 -12.98 6.76 -2.67
C LYS A 54 -12.12 5.49 -2.65
N VAL A 55 -11.30 5.32 -1.62
CA VAL A 55 -10.36 4.21 -1.48
C VAL A 55 -11.05 3.04 -0.77
N GLN A 56 -11.07 1.89 -1.42
CA GLN A 56 -11.57 0.62 -0.84
C GLN A 56 -10.58 -0.53 -1.03
N LEU A 57 -9.48 -0.29 -1.76
CA LEU A 57 -8.45 -1.31 -2.00
C LEU A 57 -7.60 -1.57 -0.74
N ALA A 58 -7.53 -0.58 0.15
CA ALA A 58 -6.77 -0.61 1.39
C ALA A 58 -7.46 0.26 2.45
N ASP A 59 -7.45 -0.18 3.71
CA ASP A 59 -7.84 0.64 4.85
C ASP A 59 -6.67 1.52 5.25
N LEU A 60 -6.83 2.82 5.01
CA LEU A 60 -5.81 3.83 5.26
C LEU A 60 -6.20 4.67 6.48
N ARG A 61 -5.25 4.84 7.40
CA ARG A 61 -5.41 5.65 8.61
C ARG A 61 -4.36 6.75 8.67
N VAL A 62 -4.81 7.92 9.10
CA VAL A 62 -3.95 9.08 9.31
C VAL A 62 -3.76 9.32 10.81
N VAL A 63 -2.50 9.50 11.22
CA VAL A 63 -2.14 9.73 12.62
C VAL A 63 -1.31 11.00 12.74
N ALA A 64 -1.75 11.94 13.59
CA ALA A 64 -0.97 13.12 13.95
C ALA A 64 0.00 12.78 15.09
N LEU A 65 1.29 13.07 14.88
CA LEU A 65 2.39 12.77 15.78
C LEU A 65 2.94 14.07 16.37
N THR A 66 3.29 14.05 17.66
CA THR A 66 3.76 15.27 18.36
C THR A 66 5.25 15.52 18.18
N GLY A 67 6.03 14.49 17.81
CA GLY A 67 7.49 14.48 17.91
C GLY A 67 7.96 14.26 19.36
N GLU A 68 9.12 13.62 19.52
CA GLU A 68 9.86 13.61 20.80
C GLU A 68 10.70 14.91 20.92
N ASP A 69 11.23 15.25 22.10
CA ASP A 69 12.26 16.31 22.30
C ASP A 69 12.08 17.66 21.55
N HIS A 70 10.83 18.14 21.41
CA HIS A 70 10.48 19.42 20.76
C HIS A 70 10.66 19.50 19.24
N GLY A 71 10.73 18.37 18.53
CA GLY A 71 10.64 18.36 17.05
C GLY A 71 9.31 18.93 16.52
N PRO A 72 9.24 19.33 15.23
CA PRO A 72 7.95 19.72 14.63
C PRO A 72 6.97 18.53 14.70
N PRO A 73 5.66 18.77 14.81
CA PRO A 73 4.69 17.67 14.73
C PRO A 73 4.73 17.05 13.32
N ALA A 74 4.28 15.81 13.19
CA ALA A 74 4.25 15.10 11.91
C ALA A 74 2.87 14.45 11.66
N ILE A 75 2.63 14.00 10.44
CA ILE A 75 1.47 13.22 10.05
C ILE A 75 1.97 11.95 9.39
N ALA A 76 1.53 10.80 9.89
CA ALA A 76 1.74 9.50 9.29
C ALA A 76 0.48 9.03 8.56
N LEU A 77 0.67 8.39 7.40
CA LEU A 77 -0.34 7.61 6.69
C LEU A 77 0.06 6.13 6.81
N ILE A 78 -0.85 5.30 7.30
CA ILE A 78 -0.63 3.90 7.66
C ILE A 78 -1.67 3.04 6.93
N CYS A 79 -1.25 1.88 6.44
CA CYS A 79 -2.12 0.87 5.82
C CYS A 79 -2.47 -0.22 6.84
N ASP A 80 -3.68 -0.20 7.39
CA ASP A 80 -4.09 -1.19 8.41
C ASP A 80 -4.49 -2.56 7.79
N ASN A 81 -4.51 -2.69 6.45
CA ASN A 81 -4.79 -3.96 5.75
C ASN A 81 -3.58 -4.90 5.73
N VAL A 82 -3.85 -6.20 5.82
CA VAL A 82 -2.88 -7.28 5.58
C VAL A 82 -3.50 -8.33 4.65
N GLY A 83 -2.75 -8.79 3.65
CA GLY A 83 -3.12 -9.91 2.78
C GLY A 83 -3.07 -9.62 1.28
N GLU A 84 -3.69 -10.51 0.49
CA GLU A 84 -3.78 -10.37 -0.96
C GLU A 84 -4.79 -9.31 -1.38
N ILE A 85 -4.41 -8.51 -2.37
CA ILE A 85 -5.34 -7.65 -3.10
C ILE A 85 -6.08 -8.51 -4.12
N GLU A 86 -7.39 -8.68 -3.93
CA GLU A 86 -8.23 -9.44 -4.87
C GLU A 86 -8.30 -8.77 -6.25
N LEU A 87 -7.70 -9.39 -7.27
CA LEU A 87 -7.61 -8.80 -8.62
C LEU A 87 -8.82 -9.10 -9.54
N GLY A 88 -9.89 -9.65 -8.98
CA GLY A 88 -11.18 -9.81 -9.67
C GLY A 88 -11.10 -10.57 -10.99
N TRP A 89 -11.37 -9.90 -12.12
CA TRP A 89 -11.38 -10.55 -13.44
C TRP A 89 -9.99 -10.96 -13.95
N ILE A 90 -8.92 -10.39 -13.37
CA ILE A 90 -7.53 -10.62 -13.78
C ILE A 90 -7.06 -12.02 -13.36
N THR A 91 -7.54 -12.54 -12.23
CA THR A 91 -7.17 -13.87 -11.69
C THR A 91 -8.10 -14.99 -12.13
N LYS A 92 -9.25 -14.69 -12.75
CA LYS A 92 -10.22 -15.71 -13.18
C LYS A 92 -9.60 -16.71 -14.16
N ALA A 93 -9.54 -17.98 -13.74
CA ALA A 93 -9.06 -19.09 -14.54
C ALA A 93 -10.18 -19.72 -15.39
N ASN A 94 -9.80 -20.29 -16.55
CA ASN A 94 -10.71 -20.99 -17.47
C ASN A 94 -11.34 -22.26 -16.87
N VAL A 95 -10.83 -22.79 -15.76
CA VAL A 95 -11.28 -24.06 -15.18
C VAL A 95 -12.74 -23.99 -14.70
N LEU A 96 -13.24 -22.78 -14.39
CA LEU A 96 -14.64 -22.52 -14.02
C LEU A 96 -15.54 -22.06 -15.18
N ALA A 97 -15.01 -21.97 -16.42
CA ALA A 97 -15.80 -21.55 -17.59
C ALA A 97 -16.95 -22.53 -17.92
N ASN A 98 -16.87 -23.77 -17.41
CA ASN A 98 -17.94 -24.76 -17.53
C ASN A 98 -18.95 -24.73 -16.37
N ALA A 99 -18.68 -24.00 -15.29
CA ALA A 99 -19.51 -23.98 -14.07
C ALA A 99 -20.33 -22.69 -13.91
N LEU A 100 -19.92 -21.59 -14.54
CA LEU A 100 -20.59 -20.30 -14.50
C LEU A 100 -20.43 -19.63 -15.87
N ASP A 101 -21.49 -19.00 -16.40
CA ASP A 101 -21.58 -18.26 -17.68
C ASP A 101 -20.63 -17.03 -17.81
N GLY A 102 -19.43 -17.10 -17.24
CA GLY A 102 -18.42 -16.05 -17.21
C GLY A 102 -17.35 -16.28 -18.27
N VAL A 103 -17.41 -15.49 -19.35
CA VAL A 103 -16.33 -15.43 -20.33
C VAL A 103 -15.07 -14.88 -19.63
N VAL A 104 -13.98 -15.65 -19.67
CA VAL A 104 -12.67 -15.23 -19.14
C VAL A 104 -12.00 -14.29 -20.15
N ALA A 105 -11.46 -13.18 -19.66
CA ALA A 105 -10.75 -12.24 -20.52
C ALA A 105 -9.49 -12.88 -21.13
N PRO A 106 -9.11 -12.53 -22.38
CA PRO A 106 -7.86 -12.98 -22.98
C PRO A 106 -6.65 -12.79 -22.05
N VAL A 107 -5.79 -13.81 -21.96
CA VAL A 107 -4.62 -13.79 -21.04
C VAL A 107 -3.71 -12.57 -21.27
N GLY A 108 -3.57 -12.11 -22.52
CA GLY A 108 -2.79 -10.90 -22.82
C GLY A 108 -3.36 -9.61 -22.22
N TRP A 109 -4.69 -9.54 -22.04
CA TRP A 109 -5.35 -8.40 -21.37
C TRP A 109 -5.15 -8.46 -19.86
N ARG A 110 -5.33 -9.67 -19.28
CA ARG A 110 -5.08 -9.94 -17.86
C ARG A 110 -3.63 -9.63 -17.50
N ALA A 111 -2.68 -10.10 -18.32
CA ALA A 111 -1.26 -9.81 -18.15
C ALA A 111 -0.94 -8.31 -18.25
N ALA A 112 -1.62 -7.56 -19.12
CA ALA A 112 -1.44 -6.12 -19.20
C ALA A 112 -1.95 -5.37 -17.96
N ALA A 113 -3.08 -5.80 -17.39
CA ALA A 113 -3.61 -5.24 -16.17
C ALA A 113 -2.75 -5.60 -14.96
N TYR A 114 -2.40 -6.88 -14.78
CA TYR A 114 -1.50 -7.33 -13.72
C TYR A 114 -0.17 -6.58 -13.75
N ARG A 115 0.50 -6.51 -14.91
CA ARG A 115 1.78 -5.79 -15.03
C ARG A 115 1.68 -4.31 -14.72
N ALA A 116 0.55 -3.67 -15.06
CA ALA A 116 0.35 -2.26 -14.73
C ALA A 116 0.16 -2.06 -13.22
N LEU A 117 -0.54 -2.96 -12.54
CA LEU A 117 -0.73 -2.91 -11.09
C LEU A 117 0.58 -3.22 -10.35
N GLU A 118 1.27 -4.29 -10.74
CA GLU A 118 2.58 -4.71 -10.20
C GLU A 118 3.62 -3.58 -10.27
N GLN A 119 3.66 -2.85 -11.39
CA GLN A 119 4.63 -1.76 -11.57
C GLN A 119 4.28 -0.46 -10.84
N LEU A 120 3.00 -0.23 -10.51
CA LEU A 120 2.52 1.09 -10.13
C LEU A 120 1.94 1.16 -8.71
N LEU A 121 1.36 0.09 -8.17
CA LEU A 121 0.69 0.17 -6.87
C LEU A 121 1.65 0.51 -5.72
N GLY A 122 2.91 0.07 -5.82
CA GLY A 122 3.97 0.39 -4.85
C GLY A 122 4.28 1.88 -4.69
N TYR A 123 3.78 2.76 -5.56
CA TYR A 123 3.91 4.21 -5.39
C TYR A 123 2.97 4.81 -4.33
N ALA A 124 1.97 4.07 -3.88
CA ALA A 124 0.99 4.56 -2.92
C ALA A 124 0.57 3.53 -1.86
N LEU A 125 0.85 2.24 -2.07
CA LEU A 125 0.52 1.18 -1.12
C LEU A 125 1.77 0.37 -0.79
N PRO A 126 1.95 -0.08 0.47
CA PRO A 126 3.02 -0.98 0.86
C PRO A 126 2.64 -2.40 0.39
N VAL A 127 2.82 -2.64 -0.91
CA VAL A 127 2.46 -3.89 -1.59
C VAL A 127 3.66 -4.49 -2.30
N PHE A 128 3.82 -5.81 -2.21
CA PHE A 128 4.86 -6.54 -2.92
C PHE A 128 4.32 -7.36 -4.10
N GLY A 129 5.13 -7.46 -5.16
CA GLY A 129 4.88 -8.30 -6.32
C GLY A 129 5.60 -9.64 -6.22
N PHE A 130 5.63 -10.38 -7.32
CA PHE A 130 6.21 -11.72 -7.32
C PHE A 130 7.72 -11.74 -7.17
N GLU A 131 8.44 -10.76 -7.72
CA GLU A 131 9.91 -10.76 -7.61
C GLU A 131 10.34 -10.36 -6.19
N GLU A 132 9.66 -9.41 -5.56
CA GLU A 132 9.89 -9.09 -4.13
C GLU A 132 9.54 -10.28 -3.23
N PHE A 133 8.47 -11.02 -3.54
CA PHE A 133 8.17 -12.30 -2.87
C PHE A 133 9.31 -13.32 -3.01
N MET A 134 9.92 -13.43 -4.21
CA MET A 134 11.08 -14.30 -4.42
C MET A 134 12.31 -13.83 -3.65
N ASP A 135 12.49 -12.51 -3.48
CA ASP A 135 13.59 -11.94 -2.69
C ASP A 135 13.42 -12.26 -1.20
N GLU A 136 12.20 -12.14 -0.66
CA GLU A 136 11.89 -12.56 0.71
C GLU A 136 12.12 -14.06 0.89
N MET A 137 11.58 -14.90 0.00
CA MET A 137 11.82 -16.36 0.05
C MET A 137 13.32 -16.70 -0.02
N SER A 138 14.07 -15.98 -0.86
CA SER A 138 15.52 -16.14 -0.97
C SER A 138 16.21 -15.87 0.35
N MET A 139 15.89 -14.76 1.01
CA MET A 139 16.48 -14.41 2.30
C MET A 139 16.10 -15.39 3.41
N TRP A 140 14.84 -15.83 3.47
CA TRP A 140 14.35 -16.65 4.57
C TRP A 140 14.60 -18.15 4.41
N MET A 141 14.56 -18.67 3.18
CA MET A 141 14.56 -20.12 2.93
C MET A 141 15.84 -20.63 2.29
N TRP A 142 16.59 -19.78 1.59
CA TRP A 142 17.74 -20.21 0.79
C TRP A 142 19.01 -19.39 1.04
N ASP A 143 19.10 -18.69 2.18
CA ASP A 143 20.26 -17.88 2.60
C ASP A 143 20.75 -16.90 1.51
N GLY A 144 19.80 -16.28 0.81
CA GLY A 144 20.05 -15.34 -0.27
C GLY A 144 20.27 -15.97 -1.65
N ALA A 145 20.15 -17.29 -1.81
CA ALA A 145 20.26 -17.94 -3.11
C ALA A 145 19.05 -17.69 -4.00
N THR A 146 19.33 -17.36 -5.27
CA THR A 146 18.29 -17.00 -6.26
C THR A 146 18.04 -18.05 -7.32
N ASP A 147 18.83 -19.14 -7.32
CA ASP A 147 18.67 -20.29 -8.20
C ASP A 147 18.78 -21.62 -7.45
N ASP A 148 18.31 -22.69 -8.09
CA ASP A 148 18.26 -24.02 -7.49
C ASP A 148 19.64 -24.56 -7.13
N ALA A 149 20.66 -24.27 -7.93
CA ALA A 149 21.99 -24.84 -7.73
C ALA A 149 22.64 -24.26 -6.46
N ASP A 150 22.54 -22.95 -6.29
CA ASP A 150 23.01 -22.29 -5.08
C ASP A 150 22.13 -22.63 -3.87
N ALA A 151 20.80 -22.69 -4.02
CA ALA A 151 19.91 -23.09 -2.93
C ALA A 151 20.22 -24.51 -2.43
N ILE A 152 20.41 -25.47 -3.34
CA ILE A 152 20.81 -26.85 -3.01
C ILE A 152 22.16 -26.89 -2.31
N ARG A 153 23.13 -26.10 -2.77
CA ARG A 153 24.47 -26.03 -2.17
C ARG A 153 24.41 -25.52 -0.74
N PHE A 154 23.79 -24.36 -0.51
CA PHE A 154 23.69 -23.78 0.83
C PHE A 154 22.90 -24.66 1.77
N MET A 155 21.74 -25.16 1.33
CA MET A 155 20.90 -25.99 2.20
C MET A 155 21.55 -27.34 2.49
N GLY A 156 22.26 -27.93 1.53
CA GLY A 156 23.06 -29.14 1.76
C GLY A 156 24.22 -28.93 2.75
N GLU A 157 24.83 -27.74 2.77
CA GLU A 157 25.90 -27.38 3.72
C GLU A 157 25.37 -27.24 5.16
N PHE A 158 24.13 -26.75 5.36
CA PHE A 158 23.57 -26.45 6.69
C PHE A 158 22.60 -27.49 7.24
N HIS A 159 21.84 -28.20 6.39
CA HIS A 159 20.77 -29.13 6.79
C HIS A 159 21.08 -30.60 6.44
N GLY A 160 22.05 -30.85 5.56
CA GLY A 160 22.36 -32.21 5.08
C GLY A 160 21.57 -32.57 3.82
N LEU A 161 22.12 -33.50 3.03
CA LEU A 161 21.62 -33.80 1.67
C LEU A 161 20.28 -34.55 1.64
N ASP A 162 19.91 -35.23 2.73
CA ASP A 162 18.72 -36.08 2.80
C ASP A 162 17.41 -35.27 2.87
N ASP A 163 17.48 -33.98 3.24
CA ASP A 163 16.31 -33.08 3.34
C ASP A 163 15.99 -32.37 2.01
N ILE A 164 16.86 -32.48 1.00
CA ILE A 164 16.79 -31.69 -0.25
C ILE A 164 15.64 -32.13 -1.17
N GLU A 165 15.24 -33.41 -1.14
CA GLU A 165 14.17 -33.92 -2.00
C GLU A 165 12.78 -33.37 -1.63
N GLU A 166 12.57 -32.96 -0.38
CA GLU A 166 11.32 -32.38 0.11
C GLU A 166 11.30 -30.84 -0.01
N MET A 167 12.40 -30.23 -0.48
CA MET A 167 12.53 -28.78 -0.53
C MET A 167 11.77 -28.13 -1.67
N THR A 168 11.14 -27.01 -1.35
CA THR A 168 10.65 -26.08 -2.38
C THR A 168 11.81 -25.24 -2.88
N LEU A 169 12.19 -25.43 -4.14
CA LEU A 169 13.27 -24.71 -4.82
C LEU A 169 12.77 -23.43 -5.53
N PRO A 170 13.67 -22.47 -5.82
CA PRO A 170 13.32 -21.26 -6.57
C PRO A 170 12.57 -21.55 -7.88
N SER A 171 13.02 -22.54 -8.65
CA SER A 171 12.38 -22.90 -9.93
C SER A 171 10.97 -23.46 -9.73
N HIS A 172 10.73 -24.21 -8.65
CA HIS A 172 9.41 -24.76 -8.31
C HIS A 172 8.39 -23.64 -8.10
N LEU A 173 8.77 -22.58 -7.36
CA LEU A 173 7.92 -21.41 -7.16
C LEU A 173 7.71 -20.63 -8.46
N ARG A 174 8.79 -20.37 -9.21
CA ARG A 174 8.70 -19.64 -10.49
C ARG A 174 7.82 -20.34 -11.53
N ALA A 175 7.79 -21.68 -11.52
CA ALA A 175 6.99 -22.51 -12.42
C ALA A 175 5.49 -22.53 -12.05
N ARG A 176 5.15 -22.33 -10.76
CA ARG A 176 3.75 -22.26 -10.27
C ARG A 176 3.02 -20.98 -10.67
N ARG A 177 3.74 -19.96 -11.17
CA ARG A 177 3.15 -18.68 -11.55
C ARG A 177 2.00 -18.84 -12.54
N PRO A 178 0.82 -18.27 -12.24
CA PRO A 178 -0.26 -18.15 -13.21
C PRO A 178 0.15 -17.53 -14.55
N ASP A 179 -0.63 -17.87 -15.57
CA ASP A 179 -0.38 -17.45 -16.96
C ASP A 179 -0.37 -15.93 -17.14
N TYR A 180 -1.23 -15.20 -16.43
CA TYR A 180 -1.30 -13.74 -16.47
C TYR A 180 -0.06 -13.05 -15.90
N MET A 181 0.74 -13.72 -15.05
CA MET A 181 1.99 -13.16 -14.51
C MET A 181 3.16 -13.38 -15.48
N THR A 182 3.13 -14.47 -16.25
CA THR A 182 4.24 -14.92 -17.11
C THR A 182 4.08 -14.57 -18.58
N ARG A 183 2.85 -14.46 -19.08
CA ARG A 183 2.57 -14.16 -20.49
C ARG A 183 2.88 -12.71 -20.83
N LYS A 184 3.24 -12.49 -22.11
CA LYS A 184 3.44 -11.15 -22.66
C LYS A 184 2.12 -10.36 -22.66
N PRO A 185 2.09 -9.14 -22.10
CA PRO A 185 0.95 -8.24 -22.22
C PRO A 185 0.56 -7.99 -23.67
N ALA A 186 -0.74 -7.94 -23.95
CA ALA A 186 -1.21 -7.49 -25.24
C ALA A 186 -0.84 -6.02 -25.48
N PRO A 187 -0.62 -5.59 -26.73
CA PRO A 187 -0.51 -4.17 -27.05
C PRO A 187 -1.83 -3.45 -26.73
N LEU A 188 -1.76 -2.20 -26.26
CA LEU A 188 -2.97 -1.43 -25.94
C LEU A 188 -3.96 -1.39 -27.11
N LYS A 189 -3.49 -1.19 -28.34
CA LYS A 189 -4.34 -1.14 -29.56
C LYS A 189 -5.22 -2.38 -29.77
N ASP A 190 -4.82 -3.53 -29.24
CA ASP A 190 -5.51 -4.82 -29.40
C ASP A 190 -6.48 -5.11 -28.23
N MET A 191 -6.67 -4.14 -27.33
CA MET A 191 -7.60 -4.22 -26.19
C MET A 191 -8.87 -3.39 -26.45
N PRO A 192 -10.00 -3.70 -25.77
CA PRO A 192 -11.20 -2.89 -25.82
C PRO A 192 -10.95 -1.45 -25.35
N PRO A 193 -11.67 -0.45 -25.90
CA PRO A 193 -11.49 0.95 -25.51
C PRO A 193 -11.55 1.18 -23.99
N SER A 194 -12.53 0.58 -23.31
CA SER A 194 -12.74 0.70 -21.87
C SER A 194 -11.54 0.25 -21.03
N LEU A 195 -10.89 -0.86 -21.40
CA LEU A 195 -9.69 -1.35 -20.73
C LEU A 195 -8.48 -0.45 -21.02
N ARG A 196 -8.32 0.02 -22.27
CA ARG A 196 -7.24 0.95 -22.63
C ARG A 196 -7.32 2.24 -21.82
N ASP A 197 -8.53 2.79 -21.68
CA ASP A 197 -8.73 4.07 -21.01
C ASP A 197 -8.47 3.95 -19.51
N ARG A 198 -8.84 2.84 -18.87
CA ARG A 198 -8.47 2.55 -17.47
C ARG A 198 -6.97 2.39 -17.27
N LEU A 199 -6.30 1.65 -18.15
CA LEU A 199 -4.84 1.51 -18.12
C LEU A 199 -4.10 2.83 -18.37
N ARG A 200 -4.68 3.76 -19.13
CA ARG A 200 -4.14 5.12 -19.29
C ARG A 200 -4.37 5.94 -18.05
N ARG A 201 -5.61 5.95 -17.54
CA ARG A 201 -5.99 6.67 -16.32
C ARG A 201 -5.10 6.28 -15.14
N LEU A 202 -4.86 4.99 -14.92
CA LEU A 202 -3.96 4.49 -13.87
C LEU A 202 -2.54 5.08 -14.00
N ARG A 203 -1.99 5.12 -15.22
CA ARG A 203 -0.66 5.69 -15.47
C ARG A 203 -0.64 7.20 -15.30
N GLU A 204 -1.69 7.88 -15.73
CA GLU A 204 -1.83 9.35 -15.63
C GLU A 204 -1.95 9.80 -14.17
N THR A 205 -2.77 9.13 -13.36
CA THR A 205 -2.90 9.43 -11.93
C THR A 205 -1.62 9.10 -11.17
N CYS A 206 -0.94 7.99 -11.48
CA CYS A 206 0.39 7.68 -10.93
C CYS A 206 1.42 8.75 -11.28
N LYS A 207 1.43 9.23 -12.53
CA LYS A 207 2.32 10.32 -12.96
C LYS A 207 2.02 11.61 -12.21
N ALA A 208 0.76 11.93 -11.97
CA ALA A 208 0.36 13.11 -11.20
C ALA A 208 0.81 13.02 -9.74
N LEU A 209 0.60 11.86 -9.09
CA LEU A 209 1.11 11.59 -7.74
C LEU A 209 2.64 11.75 -7.67
N ASN A 210 3.36 11.19 -8.64
CA ASN A 210 4.83 11.25 -8.67
C ASN A 210 5.41 12.63 -9.03
N ALA A 211 4.58 13.57 -9.48
CA ALA A 211 5.01 14.95 -9.72
C ALA A 211 5.01 15.81 -8.45
N VAL A 212 4.42 15.31 -7.35
CA VAL A 212 4.41 15.99 -6.05
C VAL A 212 5.80 15.93 -5.41
N ALA A 213 6.22 17.02 -4.78
CA ALA A 213 7.49 17.08 -4.06
C ALA A 213 7.46 16.19 -2.80
N ASP A 214 8.53 15.40 -2.62
CA ASP A 214 8.69 14.40 -1.57
C ASP A 214 8.48 14.97 -0.16
N THR A 215 8.98 16.19 0.08
CA THR A 215 8.89 16.87 1.38
C THR A 215 7.48 17.25 1.81
N THR A 216 6.51 17.16 0.91
CA THR A 216 5.10 17.50 1.14
C THR A 216 4.15 16.35 0.80
N SER A 217 4.68 15.20 0.42
CA SER A 217 3.87 14.09 -0.07
C SER A 217 3.29 13.28 1.08
N ALA A 218 1.97 13.02 1.04
CA ALA A 218 1.32 12.13 2.00
C ALA A 218 1.71 10.64 1.84
N TRP A 219 2.36 10.31 0.71
CA TRP A 219 2.63 8.94 0.26
C TRP A 219 4.12 8.60 0.23
N ARG A 220 4.95 9.44 0.87
CA ARG A 220 6.39 9.23 0.95
C ARG A 220 6.84 9.50 2.37
N HIS A 221 7.90 8.83 2.74
CA HIS A 221 8.60 9.05 4.00
C HIS A 221 10.08 8.88 3.78
N ASP A 222 10.83 9.56 4.63
CA ASP A 222 12.26 9.35 4.78
C ASP A 222 12.51 8.42 5.97
N ARG A 223 13.54 7.57 5.87
CA ARG A 223 13.86 6.57 6.90
C ARG A 223 14.33 7.21 8.21
N GLU A 224 15.06 8.32 8.15
CA GLU A 224 15.51 9.06 9.33
C GLU A 224 14.31 9.68 10.06
N ALA A 225 13.36 10.25 9.30
CA ALA A 225 12.10 10.74 9.87
C ALA A 225 11.30 9.61 10.53
N LEU A 226 11.25 8.43 9.90
CA LEU A 226 10.53 7.29 10.46
C LEU A 226 11.12 6.83 11.80
N SER A 227 12.45 6.66 11.86
CA SER A 227 13.19 6.34 13.08
C SER A 227 12.89 7.31 14.23
N TYR A 228 12.79 8.61 13.93
CA TYR A 228 12.55 9.63 14.94
C TYR A 228 11.10 9.65 15.45
N TYR A 229 10.11 9.56 14.56
CA TYR A 229 8.70 9.71 14.94
C TYR A 229 8.03 8.39 15.35
N LEU A 230 8.51 7.26 14.83
CA LEU A 230 7.94 5.94 15.02
C LEU A 230 9.06 4.91 15.26
N PRO A 231 9.82 5.02 16.37
CA PRO A 231 11.02 4.20 16.63
C PRO A 231 10.74 2.69 16.74
N HIS A 232 9.49 2.30 17.01
CA HIS A 232 9.10 0.89 17.04
C HIS A 232 9.20 0.18 15.68
N TYR A 233 9.31 0.92 14.56
CA TYR A 233 9.59 0.33 13.24
C TYR A 233 11.08 0.02 13.02
N GLU A 234 11.99 0.46 13.88
CA GLU A 234 13.41 0.12 13.74
C GLU A 234 13.67 -1.37 13.97
N ASP A 235 12.92 -1.96 14.91
CA ASP A 235 13.00 -3.38 15.29
C ASP A 235 11.88 -4.23 14.62
N GLY A 236 11.05 -3.62 13.77
CA GLY A 236 9.93 -4.28 13.08
C GLY A 236 10.35 -5.04 11.82
N SER A 237 9.45 -5.85 11.27
CA SER A 237 9.71 -6.53 10.01
C SER A 237 9.74 -5.54 8.84
N CYS A 238 10.59 -5.82 7.84
CA CYS A 238 10.59 -5.13 6.55
C CYS A 238 9.50 -5.67 5.59
N THR A 239 8.82 -6.76 5.94
CA THR A 239 7.79 -7.38 5.12
C THR A 239 6.60 -6.42 4.94
N LEU A 240 6.23 -6.17 3.68
CA LEU A 240 5.08 -5.34 3.34
C LEU A 240 3.77 -6.11 3.62
N PRO A 241 2.71 -5.44 4.09
CA PRO A 241 1.48 -6.10 4.52
C PRO A 241 0.57 -6.54 3.38
N LEU A 242 0.66 -5.90 2.20
CA LEU A 242 -0.18 -6.23 1.04
C LEU A 242 0.61 -7.03 0.00
N THR A 243 -0.08 -7.91 -0.73
CA THR A 243 0.53 -8.66 -1.84
C THR A 243 -0.33 -8.73 -3.09
N LEU A 244 0.33 -8.79 -4.25
CA LEU A 244 -0.27 -9.17 -5.54
C LEU A 244 -0.02 -10.65 -5.87
N VAL A 245 0.71 -11.37 -5.02
CA VAL A 245 0.98 -12.79 -5.16
C VAL A 245 -0.24 -13.57 -4.67
N PRO A 246 -0.81 -14.46 -5.49
CA PRO A 246 -2.08 -15.09 -5.18
C PRO A 246 -1.95 -16.21 -4.13
N PHE A 247 -2.77 -16.17 -3.07
CA PHE A 247 -2.81 -17.16 -2.00
C PHE A 247 -3.21 -18.54 -2.51
N ASP A 248 -4.13 -18.61 -3.48
CA ASP A 248 -4.55 -19.87 -4.09
C ASP A 248 -3.36 -20.68 -4.65
N GLN A 249 -2.30 -19.99 -5.09
CA GLN A 249 -1.10 -20.64 -5.60
C GLN A 249 0.08 -20.60 -4.64
N PHE A 250 0.17 -19.69 -3.68
CA PHE A 250 1.38 -19.48 -2.85
C PHE A 250 1.11 -19.34 -1.35
N GLY A 251 -0.10 -19.65 -0.87
CA GLY A 251 -0.53 -19.39 0.51
C GLY A 251 0.44 -19.88 1.59
N GLN A 252 0.94 -21.13 1.48
CA GLN A 252 1.92 -21.64 2.45
C GLN A 252 3.19 -20.77 2.51
N GLN A 253 3.75 -20.38 1.36
CA GLN A 253 4.97 -19.57 1.30
C GLN A 253 4.72 -18.14 1.78
N LEU A 254 3.52 -17.60 1.52
CA LEU A 254 3.11 -16.30 2.03
C LEU A 254 2.97 -16.31 3.55
N ASP A 255 2.41 -17.37 4.13
CA ASP A 255 2.35 -17.56 5.58
C ASP A 255 3.76 -17.67 6.19
N GLU A 256 4.68 -18.40 5.53
CA GLU A 256 6.07 -18.56 5.98
C GLU A 256 6.82 -17.21 6.07
N ILE A 257 6.74 -16.35 5.05
CA ILE A 257 7.39 -15.03 5.09
C ILE A 257 6.67 -14.03 6.00
N ALA A 258 5.36 -14.21 6.21
CA ALA A 258 4.56 -13.33 7.05
C ALA A 258 4.72 -13.62 8.55
N ASP A 259 5.15 -14.83 8.94
CA ASP A 259 5.18 -15.26 10.35
C ASP A 259 5.97 -14.29 11.24
N HIS A 260 7.15 -13.86 10.80
CA HIS A 260 7.93 -12.88 11.56
C HIS A 260 7.19 -11.54 11.71
N ALA A 261 6.65 -11.02 10.61
CA ALA A 261 5.92 -9.75 10.60
C ALA A 261 4.64 -9.78 11.44
N MET A 262 3.97 -10.94 11.54
CA MET A 262 2.83 -11.12 12.44
C MET A 262 3.21 -11.02 13.93
N GLN A 263 4.48 -11.24 14.27
CA GLN A 263 4.99 -11.16 15.64
C GLN A 263 5.61 -9.79 15.97
N THR A 264 6.22 -9.14 14.98
CA THR A 264 7.01 -7.89 15.17
C THR A 264 6.43 -6.64 14.51
N ASN A 265 5.31 -6.77 13.78
CA ASN A 265 4.66 -5.78 12.92
C ASN A 265 5.15 -5.79 11.47
N PHE A 266 4.21 -5.62 10.53
CA PHE A 266 4.50 -5.39 9.12
C PHE A 266 5.04 -3.98 8.88
N TYR A 267 5.72 -3.78 7.76
CA TYR A 267 6.11 -2.46 7.27
C TYR A 267 4.92 -1.80 6.55
N ASP A 268 3.98 -1.30 7.35
CA ASP A 268 2.67 -0.77 6.92
C ASP A 268 2.64 0.76 6.75
N ILE A 269 3.79 1.43 6.86
CA ILE A 269 3.91 2.87 6.65
C ILE A 269 3.82 3.22 5.17
N VAL A 270 2.86 4.08 4.84
CA VAL A 270 2.64 4.61 3.49
C VAL A 270 3.36 5.93 3.30
N GLY A 271 3.35 6.80 4.33
CA GLY A 271 4.01 8.09 4.26
C GLY A 271 4.09 8.80 5.60
N LEU A 272 4.98 9.78 5.68
CA LEU A 272 5.29 10.54 6.89
C LEU A 272 5.77 11.94 6.49
N THR A 273 5.09 12.97 6.97
CA THR A 273 5.43 14.38 6.66
C THR A 273 5.44 15.23 7.91
N THR A 274 6.47 16.07 8.06
CA THR A 274 6.55 17.05 9.15
C THR A 274 5.74 18.32 8.85
N ILE A 275 5.01 18.80 9.86
CA ILE A 275 4.18 20.01 9.84
C ILE A 275 4.97 21.17 10.44
N GLU A 276 5.89 21.73 9.66
CA GLU A 276 6.65 22.92 10.08
C GLU A 276 5.80 24.21 9.98
N GLU A 277 4.93 24.28 8.97
CA GLU A 277 4.10 25.45 8.67
C GLU A 277 2.69 25.03 8.19
N PRO A 278 1.64 25.84 8.43
CA PRO A 278 0.27 25.53 8.00
C PRO A 278 0.13 25.24 6.49
N ALA A 279 0.87 25.95 5.63
CA ALA A 279 0.84 25.77 4.19
C ALA A 279 1.29 24.36 3.74
N ARG A 280 2.06 23.63 4.56
CA ARG A 280 2.40 22.24 4.29
C ARG A 280 1.19 21.31 4.36
N LEU A 281 0.20 21.63 5.19
CA LEU A 281 -1.01 20.81 5.28
C LEU A 281 -1.84 20.89 4.00
N ASP A 282 -1.89 22.04 3.34
CA ASP A 282 -2.57 22.16 2.05
C ASP A 282 -1.88 21.32 0.95
N ALA A 283 -0.55 21.39 0.87
CA ALA A 283 0.21 20.56 -0.06
C ALA A 283 0.08 19.06 0.27
N TRP A 284 0.06 18.71 1.55
CA TRP A 284 -0.15 17.34 2.01
C TRP A 284 -1.54 16.82 1.66
N PHE A 285 -2.61 17.60 1.86
CA PHE A 285 -3.97 17.22 1.46
C PHE A 285 -4.11 17.10 -0.06
N GLU A 286 -3.47 17.97 -0.83
CA GLU A 286 -3.45 17.86 -2.30
C GLU A 286 -2.73 16.57 -2.74
N SER A 287 -1.62 16.21 -2.10
CA SER A 287 -0.94 14.93 -2.32
C SER A 287 -1.85 13.75 -1.94
N LEU A 288 -2.51 13.81 -0.78
CA LEU A 288 -3.45 12.79 -0.31
C LEU A 288 -4.57 12.55 -1.35
N ARG A 289 -5.17 13.63 -1.87
CA ARG A 289 -6.18 13.57 -2.93
C ARG A 289 -5.66 12.86 -4.18
N LEU A 290 -4.45 13.21 -4.65
CA LEU A 290 -3.85 12.62 -5.85
C LEU A 290 -3.59 11.12 -5.69
N GLY A 291 -3.08 10.68 -4.53
CA GLY A 291 -2.88 9.26 -4.28
C GLY A 291 -4.19 8.49 -4.08
N ALA A 292 -5.20 9.10 -3.46
CA ALA A 292 -6.54 8.52 -3.39
C ALA A 292 -7.15 8.35 -4.80
N GLU A 293 -6.95 9.32 -5.70
CA GLU A 293 -7.36 9.21 -7.11
C GLU A 293 -6.59 8.13 -7.88
N PHE A 294 -5.30 7.95 -7.57
CA PHE A 294 -4.50 6.87 -8.13
C PHE A 294 -4.99 5.49 -7.68
N ILE A 295 -5.22 5.29 -6.37
CA ILE A 295 -5.73 4.02 -5.85
C ILE A 295 -7.14 3.74 -6.40
N ALA A 296 -8.01 4.76 -6.47
CA ALA A 296 -9.33 4.62 -7.08
C ALA A 296 -9.26 4.24 -8.57
N ALA A 297 -8.24 4.69 -9.32
CA ALA A 297 -8.02 4.27 -10.69
C ALA A 297 -7.57 2.80 -10.79
N ALA A 298 -6.80 2.31 -9.82
CA ALA A 298 -6.45 0.90 -9.73
C ALA A 298 -7.67 0.02 -9.41
N GLN A 299 -8.52 0.47 -8.48
CA GLN A 299 -9.80 -0.18 -8.18
C GLN A 299 -10.71 -0.25 -9.40
N ASP A 300 -10.88 0.87 -10.11
CA ASP A 300 -11.69 0.90 -11.34
C ASP A 300 -11.15 -0.05 -12.43
N LEU A 301 -9.84 -0.31 -12.47
CA LEU A 301 -9.26 -1.33 -13.34
C LEU A 301 -9.61 -2.76 -12.90
N ILE A 302 -9.62 -3.02 -11.58
CA ILE A 302 -9.90 -4.33 -10.98
C ILE A 302 -11.40 -4.67 -11.04
N ASP A 303 -12.27 -3.72 -10.75
CA ASP A 303 -13.72 -3.93 -10.65
C ASP A 303 -14.39 -4.04 -12.02
N HIS A 304 -13.80 -3.42 -13.04
CA HIS A 304 -14.37 -3.34 -14.38
C HIS A 304 -13.97 -4.53 -15.25
N ASN A 305 -14.79 -5.59 -15.24
CA ASN A 305 -14.58 -6.73 -16.14
C ASN A 305 -14.80 -6.32 -17.62
N PRO A 306 -13.75 -6.31 -18.46
CA PRO A 306 -13.83 -5.85 -19.86
C PRO A 306 -14.71 -6.74 -20.75
N MET A 307 -15.05 -7.95 -20.31
CA MET A 307 -15.95 -8.85 -21.04
C MET A 307 -17.42 -8.46 -20.92
N LYS A 308 -17.80 -7.61 -19.94
CA LYS A 308 -19.17 -7.12 -19.79
C LYS A 308 -19.54 -6.05 -20.82
N ASP A 309 -18.55 -5.33 -21.36
CA ASP A 309 -18.76 -4.26 -22.34
C ASP A 309 -18.99 -4.75 -23.78
N GLN A 310 -18.79 -6.05 -24.01
CA GLN A 310 -18.87 -6.66 -25.34
C GLN A 310 -20.23 -7.33 -25.62
N ARG A 311 -21.20 -7.18 -24.70
CA ARG A 311 -22.56 -7.70 -24.83
C ARG A 311 -23.55 -6.62 -25.25
#